data_AF-A0ABD0N4Z7-F1
#
_entry.id   AF-A0ABD0N4Z7-F1
#
_cell.length_a   1.000
_cell.length_b   1.000
_cell.length_c   1.000
_cell.angle_alpha   90.00
_cell.angle_beta   90.00
_cell.angle_gamma   90.00
#
_symmetry.space_group_name_H-M   'P 1'
#
loop_
_entity.id
_entity.type
_entity.pdbx_description
1 polymer ?
#
loop_
_entity_poly.entity_id
_entity_poly.type
_entity_poly.pdbx_seq_one_letter_code
_entity_poly.pdbx_strand_id
1 'polypeptide(L)'
;MSTLWIEWPVVVGLWYGQAHVMDSEHRYRDEILRPTVVPFIHDHHLMLQHDNARPHAARICTQFLEAENIPVLAWPAYSPNMSPMEHFWDSLDRRIRQRVPVPANIQQLRTGIEEEWTNITTPQATINNLINSMRRRCAALREANGGHSRY
;
A
#
# COMPACT_ATOMS: atom_id res chain seq x y z
N MET A 1 11.26 -15.58 -6.69
CA MET A 1 11.37 -14.37 -5.86
C MET A 1 9.97 -13.84 -5.64
N SER A 2 9.40 -14.13 -4.48
CA SER A 2 8.10 -13.66 -4.03
C SER A 2 8.24 -12.20 -3.61
N THR A 3 7.77 -11.28 -4.47
CA THR A 3 7.55 -9.88 -4.08
C THR A 3 6.35 -9.87 -3.14
N LEU A 4 6.51 -9.34 -1.93
CA LEU A 4 5.38 -9.16 -1.04
C LEU A 4 4.90 -7.71 -1.11
N TRP A 5 3.64 -7.62 -1.49
CA TRP A 5 2.79 -6.47 -1.26
C TRP A 5 2.37 -6.63 0.21
N ILE A 6 2.88 -5.79 1.11
CA ILE A 6 2.70 -5.89 2.58
C ILE A 6 1.31 -6.44 2.92
N GLU A 7 1.21 -7.44 3.80
CA GLU A 7 -0.07 -7.89 4.34
C GLU A 7 -0.42 -6.98 5.53
N TRP A 8 -1.54 -6.24 5.41
CA TRP A 8 -1.88 -5.12 6.30
C TRP A 8 -3.00 -5.42 7.33
N PRO A 9 -2.78 -6.29 8.34
CA PRO A 9 -3.54 -6.18 9.59
C PRO A 9 -2.87 -5.20 10.58
N VAL A 10 -1.55 -5.04 10.55
CA VAL A 10 -0.80 -4.29 11.59
C VAL A 10 -0.80 -2.79 11.35
N VAL A 11 -0.68 -2.35 10.09
CA VAL A 11 -0.51 -0.93 9.80
C VAL A 11 -1.82 -0.14 9.93
N VAL A 12 -2.98 -0.75 9.71
CA VAL A 12 -4.28 -0.09 9.89
C VAL A 12 -4.53 0.28 11.36
N GLY A 13 -4.15 -0.60 12.30
CA GLY A 13 -4.26 -0.33 13.73
C GLY A 13 -3.40 0.86 14.20
N LEU A 14 -2.28 1.13 13.53
CA LEU A 14 -1.41 2.28 13.78
C LEU A 14 -1.84 3.54 13.01
N TRP A 15 -2.51 3.40 11.87
CA TRP A 15 -2.89 4.53 11.00
C TRP A 15 -4.11 5.31 11.51
N TYR A 16 -5.12 4.66 12.10
CA TYR A 16 -6.38 5.33 12.46
C TYR A 16 -6.32 6.23 13.71
N GLY A 17 -5.24 6.17 14.48
CA GLY A 17 -4.92 7.15 15.53
C GLY A 17 -4.27 8.44 15.02
N GLN A 18 -3.86 8.48 13.75
CA GLN A 18 -2.98 9.55 13.24
C GLN A 18 -3.21 9.85 11.74
N ALA A 19 -4.47 9.86 11.27
CA ALA A 19 -4.82 10.35 9.94
C ALA A 19 -4.58 11.87 9.75
N HIS A 20 -4.01 12.56 10.75
CA HIS A 20 -3.37 13.84 10.56
C HIS A 20 -1.95 13.61 10.03
N VAL A 21 -1.83 13.70 8.71
CA VAL A 21 -0.60 14.12 8.02
C VAL A 21 0.60 13.20 8.29
N MET A 22 0.69 12.11 7.53
CA MET A 22 1.95 11.37 7.35
C MET A 22 2.82 12.09 6.28
N ASP A 23 2.93 13.42 6.34
CA ASP A 23 3.87 14.21 5.52
C ASP A 23 5.28 14.22 6.11
N SER A 24 5.48 13.61 7.28
CA SER A 24 6.77 13.57 7.96
C SER A 24 7.47 12.24 7.72
N GLU A 25 8.62 12.32 7.06
CA GLU A 25 9.59 11.25 6.87
C GLU A 25 10.03 10.60 8.21
N HIS A 26 10.07 11.38 9.29
CA HIS A 26 10.39 10.87 10.63
C HIS A 26 9.30 9.93 11.14
N ARG A 27 8.03 10.33 11.01
CA ARG A 27 6.89 9.50 11.43
C ARG A 27 6.78 8.24 10.60
N TYR A 28 6.99 8.33 9.28
CA TYR A 28 7.03 7.15 8.42
C TYR A 28 8.10 6.15 8.86
N ARG A 29 9.32 6.63 9.18
CA ARG A 29 10.38 5.77 9.71
C ARG A 29 10.01 5.14 11.05
N ASP A 30 9.60 5.94 12.02
CA ASP A 30 9.51 5.51 13.42
C ASP A 30 8.20 4.81 13.79
N GLU A 31 7.11 5.14 13.10
CA GLU A 31 5.78 4.56 13.37
C GLU A 31 5.42 3.43 12.41
N ILE A 32 6.02 3.38 11.21
CA ILE A 32 5.68 2.38 10.18
C ILE A 32 6.86 1.47 9.83
N LEU A 33 7.97 2.04 9.35
CA LEU A 33 9.08 1.22 8.85
C LEU A 33 9.70 0.37 9.97
N ARG A 34 10.09 1.01 11.07
CA ARG A 34 10.79 0.37 12.18
C ARG A 34 9.96 -0.69 12.91
N PRO A 35 8.73 -0.39 13.41
CA PRO A 35 8.01 -1.35 14.23
C PRO A 35 7.26 -2.41 13.42
N THR A 36 6.98 -2.17 12.13
CA THR A 36 6.10 -3.03 11.34
C THR A 36 6.77 -3.61 10.10
N VAL A 37 7.33 -2.77 9.24
CA VAL A 37 7.84 -3.23 7.94
C VAL A 37 9.11 -4.07 8.09
N VAL A 38 10.08 -3.59 8.87
CA VAL A 38 11.38 -4.25 9.07
C VAL A 38 11.21 -5.67 9.64
N PRO A 39 10.51 -5.89 10.78
CA PRO A 39 10.33 -7.24 11.31
C PRO A 39 9.64 -8.17 10.32
N PHE A 40 8.56 -7.71 9.68
CA PHE A 40 7.79 -8.52 8.75
C PHE A 40 8.62 -8.98 7.55
N ILE A 41 9.43 -8.09 6.98
CA ILE A 41 10.28 -8.43 5.83
C ILE A 41 11.35 -9.45 6.23
N HIS A 42 11.95 -9.32 7.41
CA HIS A 42 12.94 -10.27 7.89
C HIS A 42 12.34 -11.65 8.15
N ASP A 43 11.17 -11.71 8.80
CA ASP A 43 10.51 -12.97 9.16
C ASP A 43 10.08 -13.79 7.92
N HIS A 44 9.78 -13.11 6.81
CA HIS A 44 9.23 -13.74 5.63
C HIS A 44 10.15 -13.70 4.39
N HIS A 45 11.31 -13.06 4.49
CA HIS A 45 12.31 -12.92 3.41
C HIS A 45 11.77 -12.29 2.11
N LEU A 46 11.26 -11.07 2.23
CA LEU A 46 10.48 -10.41 1.17
C LEU A 46 11.16 -9.15 0.66
N MET A 47 10.60 -8.57 -0.40
CA MET A 47 11.02 -7.27 -0.95
C MET A 47 9.94 -6.23 -0.72
N LEU A 48 10.33 -5.06 -0.20
CA LEU A 48 9.46 -3.92 0.00
C LEU A 48 9.09 -3.29 -1.35
N GLN A 49 7.81 -3.08 -1.59
CA GLN A 49 7.34 -2.16 -2.63
C GLN A 49 6.63 -0.98 -1.95
N HIS A 50 7.02 0.24 -2.32
CA HIS A 50 6.31 1.47 -2.01
C HIS A 50 6.47 2.46 -3.17
N ASP A 51 5.60 3.46 -3.24
CA ASP A 51 5.71 4.51 -4.23
C ASP A 51 6.77 5.55 -3.85
N ASN A 52 7.11 6.44 -4.79
CA ASN A 52 8.12 7.47 -4.57
C ASN A 52 7.54 8.75 -3.93
N ALA A 53 6.56 8.61 -3.03
CA ALA A 53 6.01 9.73 -2.27
C ALA A 53 7.12 10.42 -1.45
N ARG A 54 6.95 11.71 -1.13
CA ARG A 54 8.02 12.52 -0.49
C ARG A 54 8.61 11.88 0.77
N PRO A 55 7.81 11.33 1.72
CA PRO A 55 8.36 10.67 2.90
C PRO A 55 9.11 9.37 2.57
N HIS A 56 8.69 8.64 1.54
CA HIS A 56 9.29 7.37 1.12
C HIS A 56 10.64 7.58 0.44
N ALA A 57 10.74 8.65 -0.36
CA ALA A 57 11.96 9.08 -1.05
C ALA A 57 12.91 9.90 -0.17
N ALA A 58 12.48 10.26 1.05
CA ALA A 58 13.29 11.07 1.95
C ALA A 58 14.56 10.31 2.37
N ARG A 59 15.69 11.03 2.39
CA ARG A 59 17.01 10.46 2.71
C ARG A 59 17.01 9.68 4.04
N ILE A 60 16.28 10.17 5.04
CA ILE A 60 16.20 9.50 6.35
C ILE A 60 15.55 8.12 6.26
N CYS A 61 14.57 7.94 5.37
CA CYS A 61 13.87 6.69 5.17
C CYS A 61 14.68 5.75 4.28
N THR A 62 15.28 6.25 3.20
CA THR A 62 16.12 5.42 2.32
C THR A 62 17.36 4.90 3.05
N GLN A 63 18.05 5.76 3.81
CA GLN A 63 19.21 5.34 4.62
C GLN A 63 18.83 4.38 5.75
N PHE A 64 17.64 4.54 6.33
CA PHE A 64 17.14 3.60 7.33
C PHE A 64 16.90 2.21 6.72
N LEU A 65 16.23 2.14 5.57
CA LEU A 65 15.99 0.87 4.86
C LEU A 65 17.30 0.19 4.44
N GLU A 66 18.29 0.97 3.98
CA GLU A 66 19.63 0.47 3.67
C GLU A 66 20.33 -0.10 4.91
N ALA A 67 20.29 0.62 6.04
CA ALA A 67 20.92 0.19 7.29
C ALA A 67 20.30 -1.11 7.86
N GLU A 68 18.99 -1.26 7.69
CA GLU A 68 18.23 -2.47 8.10
C GLU A 68 18.30 -3.58 7.03
N ASN A 69 19.08 -3.42 5.95
CA ASN A 69 19.21 -4.37 4.85
C ASN A 69 17.86 -4.77 4.21
N ILE A 70 16.93 -3.82 4.10
CA ILE A 70 15.63 -4.05 3.50
C ILE A 70 15.74 -3.93 1.97
N PRO A 71 15.49 -5.02 1.21
CA PRO A 71 15.48 -4.94 -0.25
C PRO A 71 14.23 -4.18 -0.71
N VAL A 72 14.43 -3.10 -1.47
CA VAL A 72 13.35 -2.25 -2.02
C VAL A 72 13.23 -2.48 -3.52
N LEU A 73 12.01 -2.69 -4.00
CA LEU A 73 11.70 -2.80 -5.42
C LEU A 73 11.80 -1.42 -6.08
N ALA A 74 12.64 -1.29 -7.10
CA ALA A 74 12.73 -0.07 -7.89
C ALA A 74 11.38 0.24 -8.56
N TRP A 75 10.81 1.41 -8.25
CA TRP A 75 9.52 1.86 -8.76
C TRP A 75 9.67 3.13 -9.59
N PRO A 76 9.11 3.19 -10.82
CA PRO A 76 9.21 4.39 -11.65
C PRO A 76 8.43 5.55 -11.04
N ALA A 77 9.00 6.76 -11.14
CA ALA A 77 8.33 7.99 -10.74
C ALA A 77 7.04 8.21 -11.56
N TYR A 78 6.04 8.87 -10.96
CA TYR A 78 4.78 9.22 -11.61
C TYR A 78 3.98 8.04 -12.19
N SER A 79 4.11 6.85 -11.61
CA SER A 79 3.34 5.66 -11.99
C SER A 79 2.35 5.21 -10.89
N PRO A 80 1.44 6.08 -10.38
CA PRO A 80 0.48 5.69 -9.35
C PRO A 80 -0.46 4.59 -9.85
N ASN A 81 -0.93 4.69 -11.09
CA ASN A 81 -1.79 3.70 -11.77
C ASN A 81 -1.22 2.26 -11.81
N MET A 82 0.08 2.12 -11.59
CA MET A 82 0.76 0.82 -11.63
C MET A 82 0.71 0.11 -10.28
N SER A 83 0.41 0.81 -9.18
CA SER A 83 0.36 0.20 -7.87
C SER A 83 -0.97 -0.54 -7.71
N PRO A 84 -0.97 -1.85 -7.41
CA PRO A 84 -2.17 -2.59 -7.02
C PRO A 84 -2.91 -1.95 -5.85
N MET A 85 -2.19 -1.19 -5.00
CA MET A 85 -2.79 -0.47 -3.89
C MET A 85 -3.76 0.62 -4.35
N GLU A 86 -3.46 1.37 -5.41
CA GLU A 86 -4.40 2.38 -5.93
C GLU A 86 -5.72 1.73 -6.35
N HIS A 87 -5.65 0.54 -6.97
CA HIS A 87 -6.85 -0.20 -7.37
C HIS A 87 -7.61 -0.79 -6.18
N PHE A 88 -6.89 -1.18 -5.12
CA PHE A 88 -7.50 -1.59 -3.87
C PHE A 88 -8.23 -0.41 -3.19
N TRP A 89 -7.57 0.75 -3.08
CA TRP A 89 -8.14 1.95 -2.49
C TRP A 89 -9.37 2.45 -3.25
N ASP A 90 -9.32 2.46 -4.58
CA ASP A 90 -10.46 2.78 -5.42
C ASP A 90 -11.61 1.76 -5.23
N SER A 91 -11.30 0.48 -5.07
CA SER A 91 -12.32 -0.55 -4.76
C SER A 91 -12.94 -0.33 -3.37
N LEU A 92 -12.14 0.04 -2.38
CA LEU A 92 -12.60 0.34 -1.03
C LEU A 92 -13.47 1.60 -0.99
N ASP A 93 -13.02 2.70 -1.59
CA ASP A 93 -13.77 3.96 -1.68
C ASP A 93 -15.13 3.74 -2.37
N ARG A 94 -15.16 3.00 -3.48
CA ARG A 94 -16.40 2.64 -4.17
C ARG A 94 -17.36 1.85 -3.28
N ARG A 95 -16.86 0.86 -2.53
CA ARG A 95 -17.70 0.07 -1.61
C ARG A 95 -18.25 0.93 -0.48
N ILE A 96 -17.43 1.78 0.14
CA ILE A 96 -17.86 2.69 1.21
C ILE A 96 -18.96 3.63 0.72
N ARG A 97 -18.83 4.20 -0.48
CA ARG A 97 -19.87 5.05 -1.09
C ARG A 97 -21.18 4.32 -1.38
N GLN A 98 -21.13 3.00 -1.60
CA GLN A 98 -22.29 2.17 -1.89
C GLN A 98 -22.96 1.60 -0.64
N ARG A 99 -22.39 1.80 0.56
CA ARG A 99 -22.98 1.31 1.81
C ARG A 99 -24.32 1.97 2.09
N VAL A 100 -25.21 1.20 2.72
CA VAL A 100 -26.52 1.66 3.19
C VAL A 100 -26.69 1.25 4.65
N PRO A 101 -26.77 2.20 5.59
CA PRO A 101 -26.63 3.64 5.40
C PRO A 101 -25.19 4.05 5.05
N VAL A 102 -25.05 5.17 4.31
CA VAL A 102 -23.75 5.80 4.10
C VAL A 102 -23.21 6.29 5.45
N PRO A 103 -21.92 6.07 5.78
CA PRO A 103 -21.34 6.55 7.03
C PRO A 103 -21.51 8.07 7.19
N ALA A 104 -22.12 8.50 8.30
CA ALA A 104 -22.43 9.91 8.57
C ALA A 104 -21.45 10.58 9.54
N ASN A 105 -20.54 9.81 10.17
CA ASN A 105 -19.52 10.32 11.08
C ASN A 105 -18.23 9.48 11.03
N ILE A 106 -17.17 9.98 11.65
CA ILE A 106 -15.84 9.35 11.66
C ILE A 106 -15.89 7.93 12.22
N GLN A 107 -16.69 7.69 13.25
CA GLN A 107 -16.77 6.35 13.87
C GLN A 107 -17.41 5.35 12.92
N GLN A 108 -18.53 5.72 12.29
CA GLN A 108 -19.19 4.88 11.28
C GLN A 108 -18.30 4.68 10.05
N LEU A 109 -17.52 5.69 9.66
CA LEU A 109 -16.58 5.58 8.54
C LEU A 109 -15.46 4.60 8.85
N ARG A 110 -14.88 4.67 10.07
CA ARG A 110 -13.86 3.71 10.54
C ARG A 110 -14.38 2.29 10.50
N THR A 111 -15.53 2.03 11.12
CA THR A 111 -16.15 0.70 11.12
C THR A 111 -16.47 0.22 9.70
N GLY A 112 -17.03 1.10 8.85
CA GLY A 112 -17.31 0.76 7.46
C GLY A 112 -16.05 0.38 6.68
N ILE A 113 -14.94 1.10 6.90
CA ILE A 113 -13.66 0.78 6.26
C ILE A 113 -13.12 -0.57 6.74
N GLU A 114 -13.13 -0.85 8.04
CA GLU A 114 -12.67 -2.13 8.58
C GLU A 114 -13.47 -3.32 8.03
N GLU A 115 -14.80 -3.17 7.94
CA GLU A 115 -15.67 -4.18 7.37
C GLU A 115 -15.42 -4.40 5.87
N GLU A 116 -15.41 -3.32 5.07
CA GLU A 116 -15.18 -3.45 3.63
C GLU A 116 -13.77 -3.92 3.29
N TRP A 117 -12.78 -3.49 4.06
CA TRP A 117 -11.42 -4.01 4.00
C TRP A 117 -11.42 -5.52 4.19
N THR A 118 -12.08 -6.01 5.24
CA THR A 118 -12.22 -7.45 5.51
C THR A 118 -12.95 -8.15 4.38
N ASN A 119 -14.01 -7.56 3.83
CA ASN A 119 -14.76 -8.14 2.71
C ASN A 119 -13.94 -8.24 1.41
N ILE A 120 -13.01 -7.30 1.16
CA ILE A 120 -12.13 -7.34 -0.02
C ILE A 120 -11.01 -8.36 0.19
N THR A 121 -10.44 -8.41 1.41
CA THR A 121 -9.23 -9.20 1.73
C THR A 121 -9.52 -10.67 2.09
N THR A 122 -10.69 -10.97 2.68
CA THR A 122 -11.05 -12.34 3.10
C THR A 122 -11.04 -13.33 1.92
N PRO A 123 -11.55 -12.99 0.72
CA PRO A 123 -11.27 -13.80 -0.45
C PRO A 123 -9.81 -13.57 -0.88
N GLN A 124 -8.91 -14.48 -0.50
CA GLN A 124 -7.50 -14.45 -0.92
C GLN A 124 -7.37 -14.36 -2.46
N ALA A 125 -8.35 -14.88 -3.20
CA ALA A 125 -8.44 -14.76 -4.64
C ALA A 125 -8.41 -13.29 -5.12
N THR A 126 -9.02 -12.36 -4.40
CA THR A 126 -9.01 -10.92 -4.74
C THR A 126 -7.59 -10.36 -4.67
N ILE A 127 -6.88 -10.64 -3.57
CA ILE A 127 -5.48 -10.25 -3.39
C ILE A 127 -4.60 -10.90 -4.45
N ASN A 128 -4.75 -12.20 -4.67
CA ASN A 128 -4.01 -12.93 -5.70
C ASN A 128 -4.27 -12.35 -7.10
N ASN A 129 -5.50 -11.96 -7.42
CA ASN A 129 -5.82 -11.35 -8.71
C ASN A 129 -5.17 -9.97 -8.88
N LEU A 130 -5.14 -9.15 -7.83
CA LEU A 130 -4.42 -7.88 -7.83
C LEU A 130 -2.92 -8.09 -8.04
N ILE A 131 -2.31 -9.02 -7.31
CA ILE A 131 -0.88 -9.36 -7.43
C ILE A 131 -0.58 -9.92 -8.84
N ASN A 132 -1.35 -10.90 -9.30
CA ASN A 132 -1.16 -11.52 -10.62
C ASN A 132 -1.40 -10.53 -11.78
N SER A 133 -2.16 -9.46 -11.54
CA SER A 133 -2.34 -8.40 -12.54
C SER A 133 -1.05 -7.62 -12.83
N MET A 134 -0.08 -7.61 -11.91
CA MET A 134 1.14 -6.81 -12.03
C MET A 134 1.95 -7.10 -13.28
N ARG A 135 2.08 -8.38 -13.65
CA ARG A 135 2.79 -8.74 -14.89
C ARG A 135 2.11 -8.11 -16.11
N ARG A 136 0.78 -8.08 -16.15
CA ARG A 136 0.01 -7.47 -17.25
C ARG A 136 0.11 -5.94 -17.23
N ARG A 137 0.10 -5.31 -16.06
CA ARG A 137 0.29 -3.86 -15.92
C ARG A 137 1.67 -3.43 -16.41
N CYS A 138 2.73 -4.12 -15.96
CA CYS A 138 4.10 -3.86 -16.41
C CYS A 138 4.26 -4.04 -17.93
N ALA A 139 3.61 -5.05 -18.52
CA ALA A 139 3.60 -5.23 -19.96
C ALA A 139 2.90 -4.06 -20.68
N ALA A 140 1.73 -3.64 -20.20
CA ALA A 140 0.98 -2.53 -20.77
C ALA A 140 1.74 -1.19 -20.66
N LEU A 141 2.43 -0.93 -19.54
CA LEU A 141 3.25 0.27 -19.37
C LEU A 141 4.43 0.29 -20.34
N ARG A 142 5.08 -0.87 -20.52
CA ARG A 142 6.16 -1.02 -21.50
C ARG A 142 5.67 -0.78 -22.92
N GLU A 143 4.52 -1.34 -23.29
CA GLU A 143 3.88 -1.12 -24.60
C GLU A 143 3.50 0.36 -24.81
N ALA A 144 3.11 1.05 -23.75
CA ALA A 144 2.81 2.47 -23.76
C ALA A 144 4.08 3.37 -23.70
N ASN A 145 5.29 2.79 -23.66
CA ASN A 145 6.55 3.52 -23.45
C ASN A 145 6.52 4.44 -22.21
N GLY A 146 5.89 4.00 -21.13
CA GLY A 146 5.71 4.80 -19.92
C GLY A 146 4.56 5.82 -19.97
N GLY A 147 3.82 5.89 -21.07
CA GLY A 147 2.61 6.70 -21.20
C GLY A 147 1.39 6.08 -20.49
N HIS A 148 0.23 6.72 -20.66
CA HIS A 148 -1.02 6.26 -20.06
C HIS A 148 -1.39 4.85 -20.52
N SER A 149 -1.71 3.99 -19.56
CA SER A 149 -2.23 2.65 -19.78
C SER A 149 -3.71 2.58 -19.39
N ARG A 150 -4.39 1.48 -19.73
CA ARG A 150 -5.80 1.23 -19.33
C ARG A 150 -5.99 0.97 -17.82
N TYR A 151 -4.90 0.91 -17.06
CA TYR A 151 -4.88 0.68 -15.62
C TYR A 151 -4.70 2.00 -14.86
#